data_AF-A0A0B7BN98-F1
#
_entry.id   AF-A0A0B7BN98-F1
#
_cell.length_a   1.000
_cell.length_b   1.000
_cell.length_c   1.000
_cell.angle_alpha   90.00
_cell.angle_beta   90.00
_cell.angle_gamma   90.00
#
_symmetry.space_group_name_H-M   'P 1'
#
loop_
_entity.id
_entity.type
_entity.pdbx_description
1 polymer ?
#
loop_
_entity_poly.entity_id
_entity_poly.type
_entity_poly.pdbx_seq_one_letter_code
_entity_poly.pdbx_strand_id
1 'polypeptide(L)'
;MADTVEEAEKKKKRTFRKFTYRGVDLDQLLDMSMDQLADLFNCRQRRRLNRGLKRRPLALMKRLRKAKKNAGPLEKPEVVKTHLRDMIIVPEMIGSI
;
A
#
# COMPACT_ATOMS: atom_id res chain seq x y z
N MET A 1 19.19 -19.49 -18.84
CA MET A 1 19.87 -18.50 -17.96
C MET A 1 20.12 -17.17 -18.65
N ALA A 2 20.34 -17.14 -19.98
CA ALA A 2 20.38 -15.88 -20.73
C ALA A 2 18.99 -15.20 -20.82
N ASP A 3 17.92 -15.97 -21.02
CA ASP A 3 16.56 -15.44 -21.18
C ASP A 3 16.03 -14.68 -19.95
N THR A 4 16.43 -15.11 -18.75
CA THR A 4 16.05 -14.45 -17.48
C THR A 4 16.74 -13.10 -17.28
N VAL A 5 17.94 -12.93 -17.84
CA VAL A 5 18.70 -11.67 -17.79
C VAL A 5 18.16 -10.69 -18.82
N GLU A 6 17.80 -11.17 -20.01
CA GLU A 6 17.17 -10.36 -21.05
C GLU A 6 15.77 -9.83 -20.67
N GLU A 7 14.96 -10.63 -19.96
CA GLU A 7 13.67 -10.17 -19.42
C GLU A 7 13.83 -9.10 -18.33
N ALA A 8 14.89 -9.19 -17.52
CA ALA A 8 15.22 -8.18 -16.52
C ALA A 8 15.69 -6.86 -17.16
N GLU A 9 16.44 -6.94 -18.26
CA GLU A 9 16.87 -5.77 -19.04
C GLU A 9 15.73 -5.13 -19.85
N LYS A 10 14.82 -5.92 -20.44
CA LYS A 10 13.59 -5.42 -21.08
C LYS A 10 12.66 -4.73 -20.08
N LYS A 11 12.62 -5.18 -18.81
CA LYS A 11 11.93 -4.48 -17.72
C LYS A 11 12.61 -3.15 -17.35
N LYS A 12 13.94 -3.07 -17.36
CA LYS A 12 14.70 -1.81 -17.15
C LYS A 12 14.45 -0.76 -18.25
N LYS A 13 14.14 -1.18 -19.49
CA LYS A 13 13.84 -0.27 -20.62
C LYS A 13 12.49 0.45 -20.54
N ARG A 14 11.56 0.02 -19.68
CA ARG A 14 10.40 0.87 -19.36
C ARG A 14 10.91 2.02 -18.51
N THR A 15 10.84 3.25 -19.02
CA THR A 15 11.04 4.46 -18.20
C THR A 15 10.13 4.34 -16.98
N PHE A 16 10.71 4.02 -15.83
CA PHE A 16 9.95 3.71 -14.62
C PHE A 16 9.30 4.99 -14.13
N ARG A 17 8.05 5.22 -14.51
CA ARG A 17 7.27 6.33 -13.99
C ARG A 17 7.09 6.10 -12.50
N LYS A 18 7.81 6.87 -11.69
CA LYS A 18 7.63 6.90 -10.24
C LYS A 18 6.17 7.22 -9.95
N PHE A 19 5.56 6.44 -9.05
CA PHE A 19 4.19 6.67 -8.67
C PHE A 19 4.12 7.96 -7.85
N THR A 20 3.37 8.92 -8.36
CA THR A 20 3.05 10.18 -7.68
C THR A 20 1.55 10.25 -7.46
N TYR A 21 1.13 10.55 -6.24
CA TYR A 21 -0.27 10.83 -5.91
C TYR A 21 -0.38 12.29 -5.49
N ARG A 22 -1.07 13.10 -6.30
CA ARG A 22 -1.25 14.55 -6.07
C ARG A 22 0.07 15.31 -5.83
N GLY A 23 1.13 14.91 -6.53
CA GLY A 23 2.46 15.52 -6.42
C GLY A 23 3.31 15.00 -5.25
N VAL A 24 2.85 13.98 -4.53
CA VAL A 24 3.58 13.32 -3.44
C VAL A 24 4.09 11.96 -3.91
N ASP A 25 5.36 11.67 -3.65
CA ASP A 25 6.00 10.39 -3.97
C ASP A 25 5.57 9.27 -3.01
N LEU A 26 5.75 8.01 -3.43
CA LEU A 26 5.41 6.85 -2.60
C LEU A 26 6.10 6.84 -1.24
N ASP A 27 7.40 7.13 -1.20
CA ASP A 27 8.17 7.11 0.04
C ASP A 27 7.64 8.16 1.03
N GLN A 28 7.30 9.35 0.51
CA GLN A 28 6.68 10.41 1.30
C GLN A 28 5.28 10.02 1.81
N LEU A 29 4.47 9.32 1.00
CA LEU A 29 3.14 8.84 1.42
C LEU A 29 3.21 7.81 2.55
N LEU A 30 4.32 7.09 2.69
CA LEU A 30 4.52 6.10 3.76
C LEU A 30 4.91 6.76 5.08
N ASP A 31 5.62 7.88 5.04
CA ASP A 31 6.07 8.62 6.22
C ASP A 31 5.00 9.61 6.75
N MET A 32 4.00 9.94 5.93
CA MET A 32 2.92 10.86 6.30
C MET A 32 1.99 10.30 7.38
N SER A 33 1.49 11.20 8.24
CA SER A 33 0.47 10.85 9.23
C SER A 33 -0.91 10.67 8.57
N MET A 34 -1.81 9.96 9.27
CA MET A 34 -3.17 9.70 8.77
C MET A 34 -3.99 10.98 8.54
N ASP A 35 -3.74 12.01 9.34
CA ASP A 35 -4.45 13.30 9.24
C ASP A 35 -4.01 14.07 7.99
N GLN A 36 -2.69 14.10 7.71
CA GLN A 36 -2.15 14.68 6.49
C GLN A 36 -2.62 13.92 5.24
N LEU A 37 -2.70 12.59 5.33
CA LEU A 37 -3.27 11.75 4.26
C LEU A 37 -4.75 12.03 4.00
N ALA A 38 -5.53 12.35 5.05
CA ALA A 38 -6.96 12.65 4.90
C ALA A 38 -7.19 13.87 4.00
N ASP A 39 -6.33 14.89 4.10
CA ASP A 39 -6.41 16.11 3.28
C ASP A 39 -6.03 15.86 1.81
N LEU A 40 -5.15 14.89 1.55
CA LEU A 40 -4.80 14.47 0.19
C LEU A 40 -5.88 13.59 -0.45
N PHE A 41 -6.74 12.93 0.33
CA PHE A 41 -7.79 12.09 -0.22
C PHE A 41 -9.02 12.88 -0.69
N ASN A 42 -9.83 12.24 -1.55
CA ASN A 42 -11.11 12.77 -1.99
C ASN A 42 -12.14 12.81 -0.84
N CYS A 43 -13.21 13.59 -1.03
CA CYS A 43 -14.20 13.91 0.02
C CYS A 43 -14.77 12.69 0.75
N ARG A 44 -15.05 11.58 0.05
CA ARG A 44 -15.58 10.35 0.65
C ARG A 44 -14.60 9.72 1.64
N GLN A 45 -13.36 9.53 1.22
CA GLN A 45 -12.32 8.90 2.02
C GLN A 45 -11.97 9.76 3.23
N ARG A 46 -11.81 11.07 3.01
CA ARG A 46 -11.60 12.06 4.08
C ARG A 46 -12.70 12.01 5.13
N ARG A 47 -13.97 12.04 4.71
CA ARG A 47 -15.12 11.93 5.62
C ARG A 47 -15.10 10.64 6.44
N ARG A 48 -14.64 9.53 5.87
CA ARG A 48 -14.53 8.25 6.59
C ARG A 48 -13.39 8.25 7.61
N LEU A 49 -12.24 8.81 7.27
CA LEU A 49 -11.10 8.95 8.18
C LEU A 49 -11.43 9.89 9.34
N ASN A 50 -12.02 11.06 9.07
CA ASN A 50 -12.38 12.05 10.10
C ASN A 50 -13.46 11.54 11.06
N ARG A 51 -14.33 10.63 10.61
CA ARG A 51 -15.31 9.94 11.48
C ARG A 51 -14.67 8.84 12.33
N GLY A 52 -13.43 8.46 12.04
CA GLY A 52 -12.70 7.41 12.73
C GLY A 52 -12.91 6.01 12.15
N LEU A 53 -11.85 5.20 12.25
CA LEU A 53 -11.86 3.79 11.87
C LEU A 53 -12.38 2.94 13.03
N LYS A 54 -13.35 2.07 12.76
CA LYS A 54 -13.85 1.08 13.73
C LYS A 54 -12.79 0.02 14.05
N ARG A 55 -13.00 -0.75 15.11
CA ARG A 55 -12.08 -1.82 15.58
C ARG A 55 -11.72 -2.85 14.48
N ARG A 56 -12.66 -3.22 13.61
CA ARG A 56 -12.44 -4.23 12.56
C ARG A 56 -11.38 -3.80 11.52
N PRO A 57 -11.49 -2.60 10.89
CA PRO A 57 -10.41 -2.00 10.09
C PRO A 57 -9.03 -1.96 10.77
N LEU A 58 -8.98 -1.55 12.04
CA LEU A 58 -7.72 -1.47 12.79
C LEU A 58 -7.09 -2.85 13.00
N ALA A 59 -7.91 -3.88 13.27
CA ALA A 59 -7.44 -5.26 13.37
C ALA A 59 -6.89 -5.78 12.04
N LEU A 60 -7.51 -5.41 10.92
CA LEU A 60 -7.00 -5.75 9.59
C LEU A 60 -5.62 -5.14 9.33
N MET A 61 -5.46 -3.83 9.61
CA MET A 61 -4.16 -3.16 9.45
C MET A 61 -3.06 -3.84 10.29
N LYS A 62 -3.35 -4.22 11.53
CA LYS A 62 -2.39 -4.94 12.38
C LYS A 62 -2.00 -6.31 11.80
N ARG A 63 -2.96 -7.07 11.24
CA ARG A 63 -2.69 -8.36 10.58
C ARG A 63 -1.81 -8.18 9.34
N LEU A 64 -2.09 -7.17 8.52
CA LEU A 64 -1.31 -6.89 7.30
C LEU A 64 0.13 -6.47 7.62
N ARG A 65 0.34 -5.62 8.63
CA ARG A 65 1.70 -5.26 9.09
C ARG A 65 2.49 -6.47 9.56
N LYS A 66 1.84 -7.39 10.28
CA LYS A 66 2.46 -8.64 10.74
C LYS A 66 2.85 -9.54 9.56
N ALA A 67 1.94 -9.71 8.59
CA ALA A 67 2.22 -10.51 7.39
C ALA A 67 3.38 -9.92 6.57
N LYS A 68 3.42 -8.60 6.39
CA LYS A 68 4.50 -7.90 5.68
C LYS A 68 5.85 -8.00 6.40
N LYS A 69 5.85 -7.96 7.73
CA LYS A 69 7.07 -8.11 8.54
C LYS A 69 7.63 -9.54 8.54
N ASN A 70 6.75 -10.54 8.46
CA ASN A 70 7.13 -11.96 8.49
C ASN A 70 7.56 -12.50 7.12
N ALA A 71 7.30 -11.77 6.04
CA ALA A 71 7.70 -12.17 4.70
C ALA A 71 9.23 -12.09 4.54
N GLY A 72 9.81 -13.07 3.85
CA GLY A 72 11.22 -13.05 3.47
C GLY A 72 11.53 -11.91 2.49
N PRO A 73 12.81 -11.49 2.39
CA PRO A 73 13.21 -10.50 1.40
C PRO A 73 12.84 -11.01 -0.01
N LEU A 74 12.18 -10.15 -0.80
CA LEU A 74 11.74 -10.42 -2.16
C LEU A 74 10.54 -11.39 -2.33
N GLU A 75 10.01 -11.94 -1.24
CA GLU A 75 8.79 -12.76 -1.28
C GLU A 75 7.54 -11.94 -1.00
N LYS A 76 6.42 -12.36 -1.59
CA LYS A 76 5.12 -11.76 -1.33
C LYS A 76 4.63 -12.21 0.05
N PRO A 77 4.00 -11.31 0.84
CA PRO A 77 3.48 -11.67 2.15
C PRO A 77 2.32 -12.67 2.06
N GLU A 78 2.08 -13.36 3.17
CA GLU A 78 0.97 -14.30 3.32
C GLU A 78 -0.38 -13.63 3.06
N VAL A 79 -1.28 -14.36 2.39
CA VAL A 79 -2.62 -13.89 1.99
C VAL A 79 -3.52 -13.66 3.21
N VAL A 80 -3.92 -12.41 3.46
CA VAL A 80 -4.83 -12.06 4.54
C VAL A 80 -6.27 -11.95 4.04
N LYS A 81 -7.05 -13.02 4.26
CA LYS A 81 -8.48 -13.04 3.91
C LYS A 81 -9.30 -12.07 4.77
N THR A 82 -10.15 -11.27 4.13
CA THR A 82 -11.04 -10.29 4.78
C THR A 82 -12.38 -10.19 4.06
N HIS A 83 -13.45 -9.94 4.83
CA HIS A 83 -14.77 -9.60 4.29
C HIS A 83 -15.02 -8.08 4.24
N LEU A 84 -14.05 -7.26 4.65
CA LEU A 84 -14.20 -5.81 4.81
C LEU A 84 -14.00 -5.09 3.48
N ARG A 85 -15.03 -5.14 2.62
CA ARG A 85 -15.04 -4.46 1.31
C ARG A 85 -15.18 -2.95 1.41
N ASP A 86 -15.59 -2.45 2.56
CA ASP A 86 -15.75 -1.02 2.83
C ASP A 86 -14.42 -0.35 3.19
N MET A 87 -13.35 -1.12 3.46
CA MET A 87 -12.04 -0.61 3.84
C MET A 87 -11.38 0.19 2.71
N ILE A 88 -10.84 1.36 3.06
CA ILE A 88 -10.07 2.20 2.12
C ILE A 88 -8.65 1.64 2.12
N ILE A 89 -8.04 1.54 0.93
CA ILE A 89 -6.64 1.17 0.79
C ILE A 89 -5.80 2.34 1.29
N VAL A 90 -5.02 2.08 2.33
CA VAL A 90 -4.07 3.02 2.93
C VAL A 90 -2.67 2.73 2.37
N PRO A 91 -1.77 3.72 2.23
CA PRO A 91 -0.43 3.51 1.66
C PRO A 91 0.36 2.37 2.31
N GLU A 92 0.19 2.12 3.62
CA GLU A 92 0.82 0.99 4.32
C GLU A 92 0.49 -0.39 3.72
N MET A 93 -0.68 -0.53 3.08
CA MET A 93 -1.18 -1.79 2.50
C MET A 93 -0.58 -2.08 1.12
N ILE A 94 0.23 -1.17 0.56
CA ILE A 94 0.87 -1.37 -0.74
C ILE A 94 1.86 -2.53 -0.63
N GLY A 95 1.72 -3.52 -1.52
CA GLY A 95 2.51 -4.74 -1.53
C GLY A 95 1.97 -5.86 -0.61
N SER A 96 0.83 -5.67 0.03
CA SER A 96 0.12 -6.74 0.76
C SER A 96 -0.86 -7.51 -0.13
N ILE A 97 -1.20 -8.74 0.29
CA ILE A 97 -2.13 -9.67 -0.37
C ILE A 97 -3.21 -10.13 0.60
#